data_AF-A0A257WBE6-F1
#
_entry.id   AF-A0A257WBE6-F1
#
_cell.length_a   1.000
_cell.length_b   1.000
_cell.length_c   1.000
_cell.angle_alpha   90.00
_cell.angle_beta   90.00
_cell.angle_gamma   90.00
#
_symmetry.space_group_name_H-M   'P 1'
#
loop_
_entity.id
_entity.type
_entity.pdbx_description
1 polymer ?
#
loop_
_entity_poly.entity_id
_entity_poly.type
_entity_poly.pdbx_seq_one_letter_code
_entity_poly.pdbx_strand_id
1 'polypeptide(L)'
;MGILFLFLGIRVPVIYLQPGGQDEDYYAVPGIAVLQSGIPRIPTLPARNPESVFYKADIALFAEPPLYFYWQSLFYWILPEVYGTGRLASVAAGLVALVALFWIGREISGRNDVGLIAAALCSMSRWFYFGATTARPDQLSGTFGLLAVVAVLYARRTRKLRWLVAGGLCIGCGGLTHFLAITYAVPLGLWAALDQRTWSRRGLGFAVITLPAIAVACCWLPMIAAFPEPFQRQFHNQFVAGSGDSLF
;
A
#
# COMPACT_ATOMS: atom_id res chain seq x y z
N MET A 1 9.71 12.93 17.18
CA MET A 1 8.89 14.11 16.82
C MET A 1 9.60 15.04 15.85
N GLY A 2 10.83 15.52 16.12
CA GLY A 2 11.55 16.42 15.21
C GLY A 2 11.63 15.95 13.74
N ILE A 3 11.94 14.68 13.49
CA ILE A 3 12.01 14.10 12.13
C ILE A 3 10.66 14.23 11.38
N LEU A 4 9.53 14.00 12.05
CA LEU A 4 8.21 14.06 11.42
C LEU A 4 7.83 15.51 11.06
N PHE A 5 8.15 16.47 11.94
CA PHE A 5 7.92 17.89 11.66
C PHE A 5 8.80 18.40 10.52
N LEU A 6 10.07 18.00 10.48
CA LEU A 6 10.96 18.32 9.36
C LEU A 6 10.45 17.70 8.06
N PHE A 7 10.02 16.44 8.10
CA PHE A 7 9.42 15.77 6.95
C PHE A 7 8.19 16.54 6.44
N LEU A 8 7.24 16.89 7.31
CA LEU A 8 6.05 17.64 6.91
C LEU A 8 6.40 19.05 6.41
N GLY A 9 7.19 19.80 7.16
CA GLY A 9 7.55 21.18 6.84
C GLY A 9 8.29 21.32 5.52
N ILE A 10 9.07 20.30 5.13
CA ILE A 10 9.78 20.29 3.85
C ILE A 10 8.89 19.72 2.74
N ARG A 11 8.20 18.59 2.96
CA ARG A 11 7.55 17.86 1.88
C ARG A 11 6.19 18.42 1.49
N VAL A 12 5.40 18.92 2.45
CA VAL A 12 4.04 19.43 2.16
C VAL A 12 4.08 20.61 1.18
N PRO A 13 4.91 21.65 1.37
CA PRO A 13 5.00 22.74 0.38
C PRO A 13 5.39 22.25 -1.01
N VAL A 14 6.34 21.31 -1.09
CA VAL A 14 6.84 20.76 -2.35
C VAL A 14 5.73 20.05 -3.12
N ILE A 15 4.95 19.18 -2.47
CA ILE A 15 3.90 18.41 -3.16
C ILE A 15 2.74 19.28 -3.66
N TYR A 16 2.52 20.47 -3.09
CA TYR A 16 1.50 21.41 -3.56
C TYR A 16 2.00 22.33 -4.68
N LEU A 17 3.31 22.59 -4.75
CA LEU A 17 3.92 23.46 -5.75
C LEU A 17 4.31 22.72 -7.03
N GLN A 18 4.46 21.39 -6.97
CA GLN A 18 4.83 20.59 -8.13
C GLN A 18 3.61 20.25 -9.01
N PRO A 19 3.71 20.41 -10.35
CA PRO A 19 2.70 19.89 -11.27
C PRO A 19 2.62 18.36 -11.16
N GLY A 20 1.55 17.76 -11.69
CA GLY A 20 1.41 16.31 -11.79
C GLY A 20 2.60 15.68 -12.52
N GLY A 21 3.17 14.64 -11.93
CA GLY A 21 4.21 13.81 -12.52
C GLY A 21 3.61 12.68 -13.36
N GLN A 22 4.50 11.81 -13.85
CA GLN A 22 4.12 10.64 -14.64
C GLN A 22 3.16 9.73 -13.86
N ASP A 23 2.06 9.34 -14.52
CA ASP A 23 1.02 8.41 -14.04
C ASP A 23 0.19 8.86 -12.82
N GLU A 24 0.47 10.03 -12.24
CA GLU A 24 -0.26 10.48 -11.05
C GLU A 24 -1.74 10.76 -11.32
N ASP A 25 -2.10 11.12 -12.55
CA ASP A 25 -3.48 11.26 -12.98
C ASP A 25 -4.23 9.93 -12.95
N TYR A 26 -3.59 8.82 -13.36
CA TYR A 26 -4.17 7.47 -13.30
C TYR A 26 -4.45 6.99 -11.88
N TYR A 27 -3.82 7.61 -10.86
CA TYR A 27 -4.04 7.26 -9.46
C TYR A 27 -4.87 8.30 -8.69
N ALA A 28 -4.69 9.59 -8.97
CA ALA A 28 -5.40 10.69 -8.32
C ALA A 28 -6.88 10.76 -8.72
N VAL A 29 -7.19 10.58 -10.01
CA VAL A 29 -8.55 10.66 -10.54
C VAL A 29 -9.47 9.57 -9.96
N PRO A 30 -9.04 8.30 -9.85
CA PRO A 30 -9.85 7.27 -9.20
C PRO A 30 -10.19 7.57 -7.74
N GLY A 31 -9.29 8.21 -6.98
CA GLY A 31 -9.57 8.62 -5.60
C GLY A 31 -10.73 9.63 -5.52
N ILE A 32 -10.81 10.55 -6.49
CA ILE A 32 -11.95 11.48 -6.63
C ILE A 32 -13.21 10.72 -7.06
N ALA A 33 -13.09 9.83 -8.05
CA ALA A 33 -14.21 9.07 -8.58
C ALA A 33 -14.86 8.15 -7.53
N VAL A 34 -14.09 7.65 -6.56
CA VAL A 34 -14.62 6.91 -5.40
C VAL A 34 -15.63 7.75 -4.61
N LEU A 35 -15.43 9.06 -4.44
CA LEU A 35 -16.40 9.91 -3.75
C LEU A 35 -17.70 10.09 -4.54
N GLN A 36 -17.63 10.03 -5.86
CA GLN A 36 -18.77 10.26 -6.74
C GLN A 36 -19.61 8.99 -6.96
N SER A 37 -18.97 7.83 -7.08
CA SER A 37 -19.64 6.57 -7.46
C SER A 37 -19.32 5.37 -6.58
N GLY A 38 -18.43 5.51 -5.59
CA GLY A 38 -17.99 4.40 -4.73
C GLY A 38 -17.06 3.39 -5.41
N ILE A 39 -16.72 3.60 -6.68
CA ILE A 39 -15.94 2.68 -7.51
C ILE A 39 -14.75 3.45 -8.11
N PRO A 40 -13.50 2.96 -7.96
CA PRO A 40 -12.34 3.55 -8.63
C PRO A 40 -12.49 3.47 -10.15
N ARG A 41 -12.34 4.60 -10.85
CA ARG A 41 -12.45 4.71 -12.31
C ARG A 41 -11.76 5.97 -12.82
N ILE A 42 -11.50 6.04 -14.13
CA ILE A 42 -10.89 7.18 -14.82
C ILE A 42 -11.87 7.69 -15.88
N PRO A 43 -12.85 8.56 -15.52
CA PRO A 43 -13.94 8.96 -16.43
C PRO A 43 -13.45 9.65 -17.71
N THR A 44 -12.28 10.27 -17.66
CA THR A 44 -11.64 10.98 -18.78
C THR A 44 -10.97 10.04 -19.79
N LEU A 45 -10.86 8.74 -19.50
CA LEU A 45 -10.18 7.76 -20.33
C LEU A 45 -11.12 6.60 -20.75
N PRO A 46 -12.08 6.83 -21.66
CA PRO A 46 -13.03 5.81 -22.11
C PRO A 46 -12.40 4.86 -23.14
N ALA A 47 -11.30 4.21 -22.79
CA ALA A 47 -10.62 3.28 -23.70
C ALA A 47 -11.50 2.06 -23.98
N ARG A 48 -11.63 1.71 -25.27
CA ARG A 48 -12.42 0.57 -25.77
C ARG A 48 -11.60 -0.44 -26.56
N ASN A 49 -10.29 -0.21 -26.72
CA ASN A 49 -9.39 -1.21 -27.28
C ASN A 49 -9.17 -2.34 -26.24
N PRO A 50 -9.56 -3.60 -26.52
CA PRO A 50 -9.37 -4.72 -25.59
C PRO A 50 -7.92 -5.03 -25.22
N GLU A 51 -6.95 -4.53 -26.00
CA GLU A 51 -5.51 -4.70 -25.76
C GLU A 51 -4.93 -3.62 -24.82
N SER A 52 -5.70 -2.57 -24.52
CA SER A 52 -5.23 -1.50 -23.63
C SER A 52 -5.26 -1.94 -22.17
N VAL A 53 -4.24 -1.58 -21.39
CA VAL A 53 -4.23 -1.71 -19.92
C VAL A 53 -5.33 -0.89 -19.24
N PHE A 54 -5.91 0.09 -19.96
CA PHE A 54 -7.01 0.94 -19.50
C PHE A 54 -8.37 0.54 -20.09
N TYR A 55 -8.51 -0.65 -20.68
CA TYR A 55 -9.78 -1.10 -21.26
C TYR A 55 -10.95 -0.94 -20.26
N LYS A 56 -11.92 -0.08 -20.61
CA LYS A 56 -13.08 0.28 -19.75
C LYS A 56 -12.72 0.85 -18.37
N ALA A 57 -11.57 1.53 -18.24
CA ALA A 57 -11.15 2.18 -16.99
C ALA A 57 -12.12 3.29 -16.52
N ASP A 58 -12.89 3.89 -17.42
CA ASP A 58 -13.97 4.83 -17.11
C ASP A 58 -15.18 4.19 -16.41
N ILE A 59 -15.32 2.86 -16.49
CA ILE A 59 -16.36 2.10 -15.79
C ILE A 59 -15.83 1.60 -14.45
N ALA A 60 -14.69 0.90 -14.47
CA ALA A 60 -14.01 0.39 -13.29
C ALA A 60 -12.51 0.19 -13.58
N LEU A 61 -11.68 0.63 -12.65
CA LEU A 61 -10.22 0.50 -12.72
C LEU A 61 -9.74 -0.71 -11.91
N PHE A 62 -8.93 -1.54 -12.54
CA PHE A 62 -8.29 -2.76 -12.00
C PHE A 62 -6.78 -2.81 -12.30
N ALA A 63 -6.19 -1.72 -12.80
CA ALA A 63 -4.74 -1.60 -12.96
C ALA A 63 -4.00 -1.84 -11.63
N GLU A 64 -4.62 -1.44 -10.52
CA GLU A 64 -4.16 -1.75 -9.17
C GLU A 64 -5.30 -2.23 -8.26
N PRO A 65 -4.98 -2.92 -7.16
CA PRO A 65 -5.92 -3.21 -6.09
C PRO A 65 -6.47 -1.91 -5.45
N PRO A 66 -7.72 -1.91 -4.94
CA PRO A 66 -8.49 -0.67 -4.86
C PRO A 66 -8.30 0.16 -3.58
N LEU A 67 -7.67 -0.39 -2.52
CA LEU A 67 -7.62 0.25 -1.20
C LEU A 67 -6.90 1.61 -1.22
N TYR A 68 -5.90 1.79 -2.07
CA TYR A 68 -5.22 3.09 -2.18
C TYR A 68 -6.18 4.20 -2.62
N PHE A 69 -7.08 3.92 -3.57
CA PHE A 69 -8.07 4.90 -4.04
C PHE A 69 -9.07 5.26 -2.95
N TYR A 70 -9.52 4.28 -2.17
CA TYR A 70 -10.37 4.52 -0.99
C TYR A 70 -9.64 5.27 0.14
N TRP A 71 -8.33 5.03 0.32
CA TRP A 71 -7.52 5.80 1.26
C TRP A 71 -7.36 7.25 0.81
N GLN A 72 -7.10 7.46 -0.49
CA GLN A 72 -6.91 8.78 -1.08
C GLN A 72 -8.22 9.59 -1.08
N SER A 73 -9.37 8.96 -1.27
CA SER A 73 -10.68 9.63 -1.26
C SER A 73 -10.99 10.31 0.07
N LEU A 74 -10.46 9.80 1.19
CA LEU A 74 -10.59 10.45 2.51
C LEU A 74 -9.99 11.86 2.54
N PHE A 75 -8.92 12.11 1.77
CA PHE A 75 -8.29 13.43 1.69
C PHE A 75 -9.10 14.36 0.78
N TYR A 76 -9.57 13.87 -0.36
CA TYR A 76 -10.44 14.64 -1.26
C TYR A 76 -11.80 14.96 -0.67
N TRP A 77 -12.25 14.22 0.34
CA TRP A 77 -13.50 14.52 1.04
C TRP A 77 -13.46 15.86 1.79
N ILE A 78 -12.27 16.30 2.21
CA ILE A 78 -12.08 17.49 3.05
C ILE A 78 -11.18 18.56 2.43
N LEU A 79 -10.43 18.24 1.37
CA LEU A 79 -9.47 19.14 0.74
C LEU A 79 -9.72 19.25 -0.78
N PRO A 80 -9.25 20.34 -1.43
CA PRO A 80 -9.49 20.55 -2.86
C PRO A 80 -8.95 19.43 -3.76
N GLU A 81 -9.61 19.23 -4.90
CA GLU A 81 -9.25 18.24 -5.94
C GLU A 81 -8.03 18.69 -6.76
N VAL A 82 -6.85 18.65 -6.14
CA VAL A 82 -5.55 18.98 -6.76
C VAL A 82 -4.54 17.88 -6.48
N TYR A 83 -3.49 17.75 -7.31
CA TYR A 83 -2.43 16.74 -7.14
C TYR A 83 -1.81 16.75 -5.74
N GLY A 84 -1.62 17.94 -5.13
CA GLY A 84 -1.13 18.06 -3.76
C GLY A 84 -1.98 17.28 -2.75
N THR A 85 -3.31 17.33 -2.88
CA THR A 85 -4.23 16.55 -2.03
C THR A 85 -4.09 15.06 -2.27
N GLY A 86 -3.99 14.63 -3.53
CA GLY A 86 -3.74 13.22 -3.87
C GLY A 86 -2.45 12.67 -3.26
N ARG A 87 -1.39 13.49 -3.24
CA ARG A 87 -0.08 13.17 -2.66
C ARG A 87 -0.10 13.13 -1.13
N LEU A 88 -1.01 13.83 -0.46
CA LEU A 88 -1.14 13.77 1.00
C LEU A 88 -1.42 12.36 1.50
N ALA A 89 -2.13 11.55 0.71
CA ALA A 89 -2.36 10.14 0.99
C ALA A 89 -1.04 9.37 1.17
N SER A 90 -0.07 9.61 0.29
CA SER A 90 1.27 9.02 0.33
C SER A 90 2.15 9.64 1.40
N VAL A 91 2.05 10.95 1.64
CA VAL A 91 2.76 11.63 2.74
C VAL A 91 2.32 11.06 4.10
N ALA A 92 1.02 10.86 4.30
CA ALA A 92 0.46 10.27 5.51
C ALA A 92 0.94 8.83 5.70
N ALA A 93 0.97 8.02 4.63
CA ALA A 93 1.57 6.69 4.66
C ALA A 93 3.06 6.75 5.03
N GLY A 94 3.82 7.66 4.42
CA GLY A 94 5.23 7.91 4.72
C GLY A 94 5.49 8.22 6.20
N LEU A 95 4.67 9.08 6.82
CA LEU A 95 4.77 9.36 8.26
C LEU A 95 4.64 8.09 9.11
N VAL A 96 3.64 7.27 8.80
CA VAL A 96 3.41 6.00 9.51
C VAL A 96 4.57 5.04 9.27
N ALA A 97 5.13 4.97 8.06
CA ALA A 97 6.32 4.18 7.76
C ALA A 97 7.54 4.62 8.57
N LEU A 98 7.80 5.92 8.74
CA LEU A 98 8.89 6.42 9.58
C LEU A 98 8.72 6.03 11.05
N VAL A 99 7.48 6.09 11.56
CA VAL A 99 7.17 5.62 12.91
C VAL A 99 7.42 4.12 13.02
N ALA A 100 6.94 3.32 12.06
CA ALA A 100 7.15 1.87 12.04
C ALA A 100 8.64 1.52 12.01
N LEU A 101 9.44 2.20 11.20
CA LEU A 101 10.90 2.02 11.14
C LEU A 101 11.59 2.34 12.46
N PHE A 102 11.17 3.42 13.15
CA PHE A 102 11.65 3.71 14.49
C PHE A 102 11.39 2.54 15.44
N TRP A 103 10.18 1.99 15.44
CA TRP A 103 9.83 0.83 16.29
C TRP A 103 10.61 -0.42 15.93
N ILE A 104 10.80 -0.72 14.64
CA ILE A 104 11.60 -1.86 14.17
C ILE A 104 13.05 -1.72 14.66
N GLY A 105 13.69 -0.57 14.40
CA GLY A 105 15.08 -0.34 14.82
C GLY A 105 15.25 -0.42 16.34
N ARG A 106 14.30 0.12 17.09
CA ARG A 106 14.28 0.04 18.55
C ARG A 106 14.08 -1.38 19.07
N GLU A 107 13.16 -2.14 18.47
CA GLU A 107 12.86 -3.52 18.89
C GLU A 107 14.02 -4.48 18.59
N ILE A 108 14.76 -4.26 17.49
CA ILE A 108 15.93 -5.07 17.13
C ILE A 108 17.14 -4.75 18.02
N SER A 109 17.42 -3.47 18.27
CA SER A 109 18.64 -3.03 18.98
C SER A 109 18.46 -2.84 20.49
N GLY A 110 17.22 -2.75 20.97
CA GLY A 110 16.90 -2.33 22.34
C GLY A 110 17.12 -0.83 22.62
N ARG A 111 17.50 -0.02 21.61
CA ARG A 111 17.88 1.38 21.81
C ARG A 111 17.05 2.35 20.94
N ASN A 112 16.66 3.48 21.53
CA ASN A 112 15.85 4.50 20.85
C ASN A 112 16.63 5.25 19.75
N ASP A 113 17.92 5.47 19.96
CA ASP A 113 18.78 6.21 19.04
C ASP A 113 18.92 5.48 17.69
N VAL A 114 19.08 4.16 17.69
CA VAL A 114 19.12 3.34 16.47
C VAL A 114 17.81 3.46 15.68
N GLY A 115 16.67 3.42 16.37
CA GLY A 115 15.36 3.65 15.73
C GLY A 115 15.25 5.05 15.11
N LEU A 116 15.72 6.09 15.81
CA LEU A 116 15.70 7.45 15.30
C LEU A 116 16.61 7.63 14.09
N ILE A 117 17.82 7.05 14.13
CA ILE A 117 18.77 7.07 13.02
C ILE A 117 18.19 6.35 11.81
N ALA A 118 17.57 5.17 12.00
CA ALA A 118 16.93 4.43 10.91
C ALA A 118 15.82 5.25 10.23
N ALA A 119 14.93 5.87 11.03
CA ALA A 119 13.87 6.73 10.51
C ALA A 119 14.44 7.98 9.81
N ALA A 120 15.47 8.62 10.38
CA ALA A 120 16.10 9.80 9.78
C ALA A 120 16.74 9.47 8.43
N LEU A 121 17.59 8.43 8.37
CA LEU A 121 18.24 7.99 7.14
C LEU A 121 17.22 7.59 6.06
N CYS A 122 16.16 6.88 6.45
CA CYS A 122 15.08 6.55 5.52
C CYS A 122 14.38 7.80 4.98
N SER A 123 14.03 8.76 5.85
CA SER A 123 13.37 10.01 5.44
C SER A 123 14.17 10.87 4.46
N MET A 124 15.50 10.71 4.48
CA MET A 124 16.45 11.37 3.58
C MET A 124 16.74 10.56 2.32
N SER A 125 16.33 9.30 2.25
CA SER A 125 16.60 8.43 1.12
C SER A 125 15.74 8.80 -0.09
N ARG A 126 16.33 8.66 -1.28
CA ARG A 126 15.65 8.91 -2.56
C ARG A 126 14.42 8.01 -2.73
N TRP A 127 14.55 6.73 -2.37
CA TRP A 127 13.48 5.75 -2.49
C TRP A 127 12.24 6.13 -1.69
N PHE A 128 12.44 6.52 -0.44
CA PHE A 128 11.35 6.98 0.42
C PHE A 128 10.77 8.31 -0.06
N TYR A 129 11.62 9.22 -0.55
CA TYR A 129 11.16 10.50 -1.07
C TYR A 129 10.13 10.33 -2.18
N PHE A 130 10.47 9.59 -3.25
CA PHE A 130 9.55 9.43 -4.39
C PHE A 130 8.24 8.79 -3.96
N GLY A 131 8.28 7.66 -3.25
CA GLY A 131 7.06 7.01 -2.77
C GLY A 131 6.18 7.94 -1.93
N ALA A 132 6.78 8.68 -1.00
CA ALA A 132 6.03 9.54 -0.09
C ALA A 132 5.55 10.86 -0.71
N THR A 133 6.08 11.30 -1.85
CA THR A 133 5.69 12.58 -2.50
C THR A 133 4.93 12.43 -3.80
N THR A 134 4.72 11.21 -4.30
CA THR A 134 3.87 10.96 -5.47
C THR A 134 2.56 10.29 -5.07
N ALA A 135 1.48 10.59 -5.77
CA ALA A 135 0.16 9.99 -5.58
C ALA A 135 0.10 8.54 -6.09
N ARG A 136 0.97 7.66 -5.60
CA ARG A 136 1.08 6.24 -5.99
C ARG A 136 0.83 5.28 -4.82
N PRO A 137 0.34 4.07 -5.08
CA PRO A 137 0.02 3.09 -4.03
C PRO A 137 1.24 2.50 -3.32
N ASP A 138 2.43 2.55 -3.93
CA ASP A 138 3.66 1.90 -3.46
C ASP A 138 3.98 2.23 -1.99
N GLN A 139 3.88 3.51 -1.63
CA GLN A 139 4.23 3.97 -0.29
C GLN A 139 3.28 3.42 0.77
N LEU A 140 1.97 3.35 0.48
CA LEU A 140 0.99 2.80 1.40
C LEU A 140 1.16 1.29 1.55
N SER A 141 1.42 0.57 0.45
CA SER A 141 1.74 -0.85 0.47
C SER A 141 2.98 -1.14 1.33
N GLY A 142 4.07 -0.41 1.09
CA GLY A 142 5.30 -0.53 1.88
C GLY A 142 5.11 -0.20 3.36
N THR A 143 4.24 0.78 3.67
CA THR A 143 3.87 1.12 5.05
C THR A 143 3.19 -0.05 5.75
N PHE A 144 2.23 -0.70 5.08
CA PHE A 144 1.60 -1.90 5.61
C PHE A 144 2.60 -3.06 5.79
N GLY A 145 3.56 -3.23 4.87
CA GLY A 145 4.67 -4.18 5.03
C GLY A 145 5.49 -3.92 6.31
N LEU A 146 5.86 -2.67 6.57
CA LEU A 146 6.58 -2.28 7.80
C LEU A 146 5.75 -2.52 9.06
N LEU A 147 4.46 -2.19 9.04
CA LEU A 147 3.55 -2.47 10.16
C LEU A 147 3.38 -3.98 10.39
N ALA A 148 3.36 -4.79 9.33
CA ALA A 148 3.35 -6.24 9.44
C ALA A 148 4.63 -6.78 10.09
N VAL A 149 5.80 -6.23 9.75
CA VAL A 149 7.07 -6.55 10.42
C VAL A 149 7.02 -6.19 11.91
N VAL A 150 6.53 -5.00 12.26
CA VAL A 150 6.34 -4.60 13.66
C VAL A 150 5.44 -5.62 14.38
N ALA A 151 4.31 -5.99 13.78
CA ALA A 151 3.38 -6.93 14.39
C ALA A 151 4.03 -8.32 14.61
N VAL A 152 4.78 -8.83 13.64
CA VAL A 152 5.48 -10.13 13.77
C VAL A 152 6.58 -10.07 14.85
N LEU A 153 7.34 -8.98 14.95
CA LEU A 153 8.31 -8.77 16.03
C LEU A 153 7.63 -8.79 17.41
N TYR A 154 6.50 -8.09 17.56
CA TYR A 154 5.70 -8.08 18.78
C TYR A 154 5.10 -9.45 19.10
N ALA A 155 4.66 -10.20 18.08
CA ALA A 155 4.19 -11.57 18.23
C ALA A 155 5.30 -12.46 18.81
N ARG A 156 6.52 -12.35 18.29
CA ARG A 156 7.69 -13.10 18.76
C ARG A 156 8.04 -12.78 20.21
N ARG A 157 8.10 -11.49 20.56
CA ARG A 157 8.42 -11.03 21.92
C ARG A 157 7.36 -11.44 22.94
N THR A 158 6.09 -11.24 22.62
CA THR A 158 4.99 -11.42 23.60
C THR A 158 4.37 -12.82 23.55
N ARG A 159 4.69 -13.61 22.52
CA ARG A 159 4.07 -14.91 22.20
C ARG A 159 2.55 -14.86 22.03
N LYS A 160 1.98 -13.67 21.73
CA LYS A 160 0.53 -13.48 21.53
C LYS A 160 0.14 -13.56 20.05
N LEU A 161 -0.75 -14.49 19.72
CA LEU A 161 -1.21 -14.71 18.33
C LEU A 161 -1.97 -13.53 17.71
N ARG A 162 -2.61 -12.68 18.52
CA ARG A 162 -3.31 -11.47 18.02
C ARG A 162 -2.41 -10.55 17.19
N TRP A 163 -1.11 -10.57 17.44
CA TRP A 163 -0.15 -9.78 16.67
C TRP A 163 0.16 -10.42 15.31
N LEU A 164 0.10 -11.75 15.19
CA LEU A 164 0.13 -12.41 13.87
C LEU A 164 -1.14 -12.09 13.08
N VAL A 165 -2.30 -12.03 13.76
CA VAL A 165 -3.54 -11.56 13.11
C VAL A 165 -3.39 -10.13 12.61
N ALA A 166 -2.88 -9.22 13.44
CA ALA A 166 -2.61 -7.84 13.02
C ALA A 166 -1.62 -7.76 11.85
N GLY A 167 -0.58 -8.59 11.86
CA GLY A 167 0.37 -8.71 10.74
C GLY A 167 -0.32 -9.21 9.46
N GLY A 168 -1.20 -10.20 9.57
CA GLY A 168 -1.99 -10.72 8.46
C GLY A 168 -2.94 -9.66 7.87
N LEU A 169 -3.63 -8.92 8.74
CA LEU A 169 -4.48 -7.80 8.32
C LEU A 169 -3.66 -6.74 7.57
N CYS A 170 -2.47 -6.38 8.06
CA CYS A 170 -1.59 -5.46 7.36
C CYS A 170 -1.15 -6.02 6.00
N ILE A 171 -0.78 -7.31 5.93
CA ILE A 171 -0.41 -7.94 4.66
C ILE A 171 -1.56 -7.88 3.65
N GLY A 172 -2.77 -8.23 4.07
CA GLY A 172 -3.96 -8.16 3.23
C GLY A 172 -4.27 -6.73 2.78
N CYS A 173 -4.18 -5.74 3.67
CA CYS A 173 -4.36 -4.33 3.31
C CYS A 173 -3.32 -3.88 2.29
N GLY A 174 -2.04 -4.23 2.48
CA GLY A 174 -1.02 -3.89 1.49
C GLY A 174 -1.23 -4.62 0.15
N GLY A 175 -1.72 -5.86 0.18
CA GLY A 175 -2.16 -6.58 -1.03
C GLY A 175 -3.35 -5.93 -1.73
N LEU A 176 -4.25 -5.29 -0.98
CA LEU A 176 -5.32 -4.44 -1.53
C LEU A 176 -4.84 -3.06 -1.98
N THR A 177 -3.57 -2.70 -1.79
CA THR A 177 -3.00 -1.46 -2.33
C THR A 177 -2.12 -1.70 -3.55
N HIS A 178 -1.30 -2.76 -3.54
CA HIS A 178 -0.37 -3.07 -4.62
C HIS A 178 0.04 -4.55 -4.55
N PHE A 179 0.10 -5.22 -5.71
CA PHE A 179 0.57 -6.61 -5.84
C PHE A 179 1.96 -6.90 -5.29
N LEU A 180 2.85 -5.90 -5.20
CA LEU A 180 4.18 -6.03 -4.61
C LEU A 180 4.15 -6.43 -3.13
N ALA A 181 2.98 -6.41 -2.49
CA ALA A 181 2.78 -6.96 -1.15
C ALA A 181 3.26 -8.41 -1.00
N ILE A 182 3.26 -9.20 -2.08
CA ILE A 182 3.76 -10.57 -2.07
C ILE A 182 5.23 -10.65 -1.62
N THR A 183 6.03 -9.62 -1.90
CA THR A 183 7.46 -9.58 -1.60
C THR A 183 7.75 -9.65 -0.10
N TYR A 184 6.87 -9.09 0.74
CA TYR A 184 6.96 -9.21 2.20
C TYR A 184 5.99 -10.25 2.77
N ALA A 185 4.87 -10.55 2.10
CA ALA A 185 3.90 -11.55 2.57
C ALA A 185 4.54 -12.94 2.72
N VAL A 186 5.28 -13.37 1.69
CA VAL A 186 5.97 -14.67 1.67
C VAL A 186 6.98 -14.80 2.81
N PRO A 187 7.99 -13.92 2.95
CA PRO A 187 8.97 -14.06 4.03
C PRO A 187 8.36 -13.89 5.42
N LEU A 188 7.34 -13.04 5.61
CA LEU A 188 6.67 -12.90 6.91
C LEU A 188 5.84 -14.15 7.26
N GLY A 189 5.16 -14.75 6.28
CA GLY A 189 4.46 -16.02 6.47
C GLY A 189 5.43 -17.15 6.85
N LEU A 190 6.54 -17.26 6.14
CA LEU A 190 7.60 -18.22 6.45
C LEU A 190 8.22 -17.96 7.82
N TRP A 191 8.48 -16.70 8.18
CA TRP A 191 9.01 -16.35 9.50
C TRP A 191 8.03 -16.74 10.61
N ALA A 192 6.72 -16.44 10.45
CA ALA A 192 5.70 -16.83 11.42
C ALA A 192 5.61 -18.36 11.60
N ALA A 193 5.85 -19.13 10.54
CA ALA A 193 5.94 -20.58 10.59
C ALA A 193 7.22 -21.06 11.31
N LEU A 194 8.38 -20.50 10.94
CA LEU A 194 9.69 -20.98 11.38
C LEU A 194 10.07 -20.55 12.82
N ASP A 195 9.46 -19.48 13.36
CA ASP A 195 9.69 -19.06 14.76
C ASP A 195 9.11 -20.06 15.79
N GLN A 196 8.36 -21.07 15.33
CA GLN A 196 7.69 -22.07 16.17
C GLN A 196 8.50 -23.37 16.28
N ARG A 197 8.60 -23.91 17.51
CA ARG A 197 9.40 -25.10 17.83
C ARG A 197 8.82 -26.41 17.31
N THR A 198 7.50 -26.58 17.32
CA THR A 198 6.82 -27.83 16.92
C THR A 198 6.10 -27.67 15.60
N TRP A 199 6.06 -28.73 14.77
CA TRP A 199 5.38 -28.72 13.46
C TRP A 199 3.92 -28.26 13.53
N SER A 200 3.17 -28.70 14.54
CA SER A 200 1.78 -28.26 14.78
C SER A 200 1.67 -26.75 14.98
N ARG A 201 2.61 -26.15 15.73
CA ARG A 201 2.65 -24.71 15.95
C ARG A 201 3.14 -23.95 14.74
N ARG A 202 4.01 -24.53 13.89
CA ARG A 202 4.42 -23.92 12.61
C ARG A 202 3.21 -23.71 11.70
N GLY A 203 2.40 -24.76 11.54
CA GLY A 203 1.16 -24.69 10.77
C GLY A 203 0.19 -23.65 11.33
N LEU A 204 0.03 -23.60 12.66
CA LEU A 204 -0.80 -22.59 13.32
C LEU A 204 -0.27 -21.17 13.10
N GLY A 205 1.02 -20.92 13.28
CA GLY A 205 1.64 -19.61 13.09
C GLY A 205 1.45 -19.09 11.66
N PHE A 206 1.68 -19.96 10.67
CA PHE A 206 1.43 -19.68 9.26
C PHE A 206 -0.06 -19.40 8.99
N ALA A 207 -0.96 -20.26 9.47
CA ALA A 207 -2.39 -20.08 9.25
C ALA A 207 -2.92 -18.79 9.87
N VAL A 208 -2.47 -18.44 11.08
CA VAL A 208 -2.95 -17.25 11.81
C VAL A 208 -2.55 -15.94 11.13
N ILE A 209 -1.41 -15.89 10.42
CA ILE A 209 -1.04 -14.70 9.64
C ILE A 209 -1.65 -14.72 8.24
N THR A 210 -1.75 -15.90 7.61
CA THR A 210 -2.21 -16.03 6.22
C THR A 210 -3.72 -15.89 6.08
N LEU A 211 -4.53 -16.46 6.99
CA LEU A 211 -5.98 -16.42 6.88
C LEU A 211 -6.55 -14.98 6.94
N PRO A 212 -6.11 -14.09 7.85
CA PRO A 212 -6.55 -12.69 7.83
C PRO A 212 -6.09 -11.94 6.58
N ALA A 213 -4.88 -12.24 6.08
CA ALA A 213 -4.38 -11.63 4.85
C ALA A 213 -5.25 -11.99 3.64
N ILE A 214 -5.61 -13.27 3.51
CA ILE A 214 -6.54 -13.75 2.47
C ILE A 214 -7.92 -13.12 2.66
N ALA A 215 -8.45 -13.12 3.89
CA ALA A 215 -9.78 -12.57 4.17
C ALA A 215 -9.89 -11.10 3.75
N VAL A 216 -8.87 -10.28 4.04
CA VAL A 216 -8.82 -8.88 3.60
C VAL A 216 -8.65 -8.79 2.08
N ALA A 217 -7.74 -9.56 1.48
CA ALA A 217 -7.58 -9.56 0.02
C ALA A 217 -8.88 -9.94 -0.72
N CYS A 218 -9.67 -10.85 -0.16
CA CYS A 218 -10.97 -11.26 -0.68
C CYS A 218 -12.03 -10.12 -0.68
N CYS A 219 -11.81 -9.02 0.05
CA CYS A 219 -12.69 -7.85 -0.02
C CYS A 219 -12.69 -7.19 -1.42
N TRP A 220 -11.75 -7.54 -2.30
CA TRP A 220 -11.76 -7.11 -3.70
C TRP A 220 -12.74 -7.90 -4.59
N LEU A 221 -13.08 -9.14 -4.20
CA LEU A 221 -13.89 -10.06 -5.01
C LEU A 221 -15.27 -9.48 -5.41
N PRO A 222 -16.01 -8.74 -4.56
CA PRO A 222 -17.28 -8.14 -4.98
C PRO A 222 -17.15 -7.22 -6.18
N MET A 223 -16.07 -6.41 -6.24
CA MET A 223 -15.82 -5.51 -7.38
C MET A 223 -15.46 -6.29 -8.64
N ILE A 224 -14.62 -7.33 -8.50
CA ILE A 224 -14.26 -8.24 -9.60
C ILE A 224 -15.51 -8.94 -10.15
N ALA A 225 -16.39 -9.41 -9.28
CA ALA A 225 -17.63 -10.07 -9.66
C ALA A 225 -18.62 -9.13 -10.36
N ALA A 226 -18.65 -7.85 -9.98
CA ALA A 226 -19.49 -6.84 -10.62
C ALA A 226 -18.96 -6.43 -12.02
N PHE A 227 -17.64 -6.50 -12.24
CA PHE A 227 -17.00 -6.08 -13.49
C PHE A 227 -15.98 -7.12 -14.00
N PRO A 228 -16.41 -8.35 -14.33
CA PRO A 228 -15.50 -9.45 -14.63
C PRO A 228 -14.70 -9.21 -15.92
N GLU A 229 -15.33 -8.62 -16.94
CA GLU A 229 -14.68 -8.35 -18.23
C GLU A 229 -13.58 -7.26 -18.12
N PRO A 230 -13.84 -6.06 -17.54
CA PRO A 230 -12.76 -5.10 -17.27
C PRO A 230 -11.62 -5.69 -16.46
N PHE A 231 -11.91 -6.43 -15.38
CA PHE A 231 -10.89 -7.07 -14.56
C PHE A 231 -10.01 -8.02 -15.39
N GLN A 232 -10.61 -8.96 -16.12
CA GLN A 232 -9.86 -9.94 -16.91
C GLN A 232 -8.94 -9.29 -17.93
N ARG A 233 -9.43 -8.27 -18.65
CA ARG A 233 -8.66 -7.57 -19.70
C ARG A 233 -7.54 -6.74 -19.11
N GLN A 234 -7.83 -5.88 -18.14
CA GLN A 234 -6.82 -5.03 -17.51
C GLN A 234 -5.75 -5.89 -16.81
N PHE A 235 -6.16 -6.90 -16.06
CA PHE A 235 -5.22 -7.80 -15.36
C PHE A 235 -4.33 -8.58 -16.35
N HIS A 236 -4.92 -9.14 -17.42
CA HIS A 236 -4.15 -9.85 -18.45
C HIS A 236 -3.16 -8.92 -19.16
N ASN A 237 -3.60 -7.73 -19.57
CA ASN A 237 -2.76 -6.79 -20.30
C ASN A 237 -1.63 -6.24 -19.42
N GLN A 238 -1.86 -6.07 -18.13
CA GLN A 238 -0.88 -5.57 -17.16
C GLN A 238 0.19 -6.61 -16.78
N PHE A 239 -0.20 -7.88 -16.60
CA PHE A 239 0.68 -8.89 -15.97
C PHE A 239 1.04 -10.08 -16.84
N VAL A 240 0.33 -10.33 -17.94
CA VAL A 240 0.46 -11.57 -18.72
C VAL A 240 0.89 -11.29 -20.16
N ALA A 241 0.23 -10.37 -20.83
CA ALA A 241 0.64 -9.91 -22.15
C ALA A 241 1.87 -9.00 -21.94
N GLY A 242 3.05 -9.42 -22.40
CA GLY A 242 4.29 -8.65 -22.32
C GLY A 242 4.28 -7.38 -23.19
N SER A 243 3.23 -6.56 -23.07
CA SER A 243 3.10 -5.28 -23.75
C SER A 243 4.10 -4.30 -23.15
N GLY A 244 4.82 -3.57 -24.01
CA GLY A 244 5.81 -2.56 -23.62
C GLY A 244 5.23 -1.33 -22.92
N ASP A 245 3.95 -1.38 -22.52
CA ASP A 245 3.16 -0.34 -21.86
C ASP A 245 2.76 -0.78 -20.43
N SER A 246 3.62 -1.53 -19.73
CA SER A 246 3.41 -1.80 -18.30
C SER A 246 3.48 -0.50 -17.50
N LEU A 247 2.54 -0.29 -16.55
CA LEU A 247 2.59 0.84 -15.60
C LEU A 247 3.71 0.69 -14.55
N PHE A 248 4.57 -0.32 -14.71
CA PHE A 248 5.71 -0.65 -13.85
C PHE A 248 6.99 -0.68 -14.67
#